data_AF-A0A7Y2FQM4-F1
#
_entry.id   AF-A0A7Y2FQM4-F1
#
_cell.length_a   1.000
_cell.length_b   1.000
_cell.length_c   1.000
_cell.angle_alpha   90.00
_cell.angle_beta   90.00
_cell.angle_gamma   90.00
#
_symmetry.space_group_name_H-M   'P 1'
#
loop_
_entity.id
_entity.type
_entity.pdbx_description
1 polymer ?
#
loop_
_entity_poly.entity_id
_entity_poly.type
_entity_poly.pdbx_seq_one_letter_code
_entity_poly.pdbx_strand_id
1 'polypeptide(L)' 'LGLGFVLTFAAEHFGIRMNPEVYYIDKLPVHLDPSEFAVVGAATVLVCLAATLFPAYQASRVRPVDALRYD' A
#
# COMPACT_ATOMS: atom_id res chain seq x y z
N LEU A 1 -2.04 5.15 0.07
CA LEU A 1 -0.84 5.79 0.67
C LEU A 1 -1.13 7.18 1.23
N GLY A 2 -1.58 8.16 0.44
CA GLY A 2 -1.81 9.53 0.93
C GLY A 2 -2.78 9.62 2.12
N LEU A 3 -3.91 8.93 2.07
CA LEU A 3 -4.90 8.95 3.16
C LEU A 3 -4.36 8.32 4.46
N GLY A 4 -3.54 7.26 4.33
CA GLY A 4 -2.86 6.63 5.47
C GLY A 4 -1.82 7.56 6.08
N PHE A 5 -0.97 8.18 5.26
CA PHE A 5 0.03 9.15 5.73
C PHE A 5 -0.62 10.33 6.47
N VAL A 6 -1.71 10.88 5.94
CA VAL A 6 -2.46 11.99 6.57
C VAL A 6 -3.11 11.57 7.88
N LEU A 7 -3.69 10.37 7.96
CA LEU A 7 -4.30 9.87 9.21
C LEU A 7 -3.26 9.66 10.30
N THR A 8 -2.11 9.08 9.97
CA THR A 8 -1.05 8.80 10.94
C THR A 8 -0.33 10.09 11.36
N PHE A 9 -0.18 11.06 10.45
CA PHE A 9 0.31 12.41 10.77
C PHE A 9 -0.65 13.19 11.65
N ALA A 10 -1.95 13.13 11.36
CA ALA A 10 -2.96 13.69 12.23
C ALA A 10 -2.97 13.00 13.59
N ALA A 11 -2.79 11.68 13.67
CA ALA A 11 -2.74 10.94 14.92
C ALA A 11 -1.51 11.29 15.77
N GLU A 12 -0.34 11.47 15.16
CA GLU A 12 0.88 11.95 15.84
C GLU A 12 0.69 13.39 16.34
N HIS A 13 0.11 14.28 15.52
CA HIS A 13 -0.06 15.69 15.86
C HIS A 13 -1.18 15.95 16.89
N PHE A 14 -2.31 15.23 16.77
CA PHE A 14 -3.46 15.40 17.66
C PHE A 14 -3.42 14.53 18.91
N GLY A 15 -2.47 13.58 19.00
CA GLY A 15 -2.14 12.77 20.18
C GLY A 15 -3.33 12.57 21.12
N ILE A 16 -4.14 11.53 20.86
CA ILE A 16 -5.36 11.26 21.63
C ILE A 16 -5.01 11.23 23.12
N ARG A 17 -5.45 12.23 23.88
CA ARG A 17 -5.29 12.29 25.32
C ARG A 17 -6.20 11.25 25.94
N MET A 18 -5.67 10.07 26.26
CA MET A 18 -6.38 9.13 27.11
C MET A 18 -6.46 9.71 28.53
N ASN A 19 -7.65 9.68 29.13
CA ASN A 19 -7.86 10.12 30.50
C ASN A 19 -6.98 9.26 31.45
N PRO A 20 -6.07 9.87 32.23
CA PRO A 20 -5.06 9.15 33.02
C PRO A 20 -5.63 8.32 34.19
N GLU A 21 -6.94 8.35 34.45
CA GLU A 21 -7.58 7.51 35.48
C GLU A 21 -7.76 6.04 35.10
N VAL A 22 -7.63 5.65 33.81
CA VAL A 22 -7.92 4.27 33.37
C VAL A 22 -6.80 3.63 32.53
N TYR A 23 -5.86 4.40 31.97
CA TYR A 23 -4.79 3.86 31.12
C TYR A 23 -3.40 4.33 31.59
N TYR A 24 -2.54 3.37 31.94
CA TYR A 24 -1.15 3.56 32.40
C TYR A 24 -0.18 4.08 31.32
N ILE A 25 -0.67 4.53 30.16
CA ILE A 25 0.12 5.00 29.01
C ILE A 25 -0.46 6.34 28.55
N ASP A 26 0.25 7.44 28.86
CA ASP A 26 -0.19 8.82 28.67
C ASP A 26 -0.40 9.23 27.19
N LYS A 27 0.25 8.54 26.24
CA LYS A 27 0.19 8.84 24.80
C LYS A 27 0.40 7.56 24.01
N LEU A 28 -0.42 7.31 22.99
CA LEU A 28 -0.13 6.28 22.00
C LEU A 28 1.04 6.80 21.14
N PRO A 29 2.27 6.25 21.25
CA PRO A 29 3.41 6.76 20.51
C PRO A 29 3.30 6.26 19.06
N VAL A 30 2.59 7.02 18.24
CA VAL A 30 2.52 6.78 16.80
C VAL A 30 3.80 7.32 16.19
N HIS A 31 4.76 6.44 15.94
CA HIS A 31 5.98 6.79 15.23
C HIS A 31 5.76 6.72 13.72
N LEU A 32 5.83 7.86 13.08
CA LEU A 32 5.79 7.97 11.62
C LEU A 32 7.19 7.85 11.05
N ASP A 33 7.45 6.78 10.30
CA ASP A 33 8.63 6.68 9.46
C ASP A 33 8.24 6.81 7.97
N PRO A 34 8.55 7.94 7.31
CA PRO A 34 8.28 8.14 5.90
C PRO A 34 8.93 7.07 4.99
N SER A 35 10.02 6.46 5.44
CA SER A 35 10.72 5.42 4.68
C SER A 35 9.89 4.14 4.58
N GLU A 36 9.17 3.76 5.64
CA GLU A 36 8.27 2.59 5.62
C GLU A 36 7.16 2.79 4.59
N PHE A 37 6.54 3.97 4.56
CA PHE A 37 5.51 4.29 3.56
C PHE A 37 6.06 4.24 2.13
N ALA A 38 7.26 4.79 1.91
CA ALA A 38 7.90 4.76 0.59
C ALA A 38 8.21 3.33 0.14
N VAL A 39 8.76 2.49 1.03
CA VAL A 39 9.09 1.10 0.74
C VAL A 39 7.84 0.28 0.45
N VAL A 40 6.80 0.39 1.28
CA VAL A 40 5.52 -0.32 1.06
C VAL A 40 4.87 0.12 -0.25
N GLY A 41 4.89 1.43 -0.56
CA GLY A 41 4.40 1.94 -1.84
C GLY A 41 5.15 1.41 -3.04
N ALA A 42 6.48 1.47 -3.01
CA ALA A 42 7.33 0.94 -4.07
C ALA A 42 7.13 -0.57 -4.25
N ALA A 43 7.08 -1.33 -3.15
CA ALA A 43 6.83 -2.77 -3.18
C ALA A 43 5.46 -3.09 -3.80
N THR A 44 4.42 -2.33 -3.46
CA THR A 44 3.08 -2.51 -4.04
C THR A 44 3.10 -2.33 -5.56
N VAL A 45 3.72 -1.25 -6.05
CA VAL A 45 3.82 -0.99 -7.50
C VAL A 45 4.60 -2.10 -8.20
N LEU A 46 5.72 -2.54 -7.63
CA LEU A 46 6.54 -3.62 -8.19
C LEU A 46 5.77 -4.94 -8.26
N VAL A 47 5.03 -5.29 -7.21
CA VAL A 47 4.21 -6.51 -7.18
C VAL A 47 3.09 -6.42 -8.21
N CYS A 48 2.38 -5.29 -8.30
CA CYS A 48 1.35 -5.10 -9.32
C CYS A 48 1.93 -5.22 -10.74
N LEU A 49 3.06 -4.57 -11.02
CA LEU A 49 3.74 -4.68 -12.30
C LEU A 49 4.14 -6.12 -12.61
N ALA A 50 4.76 -6.83 -11.65
CA ALA A 50 5.15 -8.22 -11.84
C ALA A 50 3.94 -9.12 -12.13
N ALA A 51 2.86 -8.93 -11.37
CA ALA A 51 1.62 -9.67 -11.55
C ALA A 51 0.93 -9.40 -12.89
N THR A 52 1.06 -8.20 -13.47
CA THR A 52 0.49 -7.85 -14.78
C THR A 52 1.42 -8.20 -15.95
N LEU A 53 2.73 -8.06 -15.79
CA LEU A 53 3.72 -8.38 -16.82
C LEU A 53 3.72 -9.87 -17.16
N PHE A 54 3.56 -10.75 -16.17
CA PHE A 54 3.53 -12.19 -16.39
C PHE A 54 2.40 -12.64 -17.35
N PRO A 55 1.11 -12.31 -17.12
CA PRO A 55 0.04 -12.66 -18.05
C PRO A 55 0.11 -11.88 -19.36
N ALA A 56 0.56 -10.62 -19.36
CA ALA A 56 0.73 -9.83 -20.59
C ALA A 56 1.78 -10.47 -21.52
N TYR A 57 2.88 -10.96 -20.95
CA TYR A 57 3.91 -11.68 -21.70
C TYR A 57 3.36 -13.00 -22.27
N GLN A 58 2.64 -13.78 -21.46
CA GLN A 58 1.94 -14.99 -21.94
C GLN A 58 0.98 -14.69 -23.09
N ALA A 59 0.14 -13.65 -22.97
CA ALA A 59 -0.82 -13.26 -24.00
C ALA A 59 -0.14 -12.81 -25.31
N SER A 60 0.99 -12.10 -25.22
CA SER A 60 1.73 -11.63 -26.41
C SER A 60 2.29 -12.76 -27.28
N ARG A 61 2.48 -13.96 -26.70
CA ARG A 61 2.97 -15.15 -27.40
C ARG A 61 1.86 -16.01 -28.00
N VAL A 62 0.59 -15.74 -27.66
CA VAL A 62 -0.56 -16.36 -28.33
C VAL A 62 -0.61 -15.81 -29.75
N ARG A 63 -0.51 -16.68 -30.74
CA ARG A 63 -0.53 -16.29 -32.15
C ARG A 63 -1.88 -15.60 -32.43
N PRO A 64 -1.88 -14.32 -32.86
CA PRO A 64 -3.12 -13.57 -33.07
C PRO A 64 -4.04 -14.21 -34.13
N VAL A 65 -3.46 -15.03 -35.01
CA VAL A 65 -4.18 -15.78 -36.05
C VAL A 65 -5.06 -16.91 -35.50
N ASP A 66 -4.73 -17.48 -34.34
CA ASP A 66 -5.53 -18.53 -33.71
C ASP A 66 -6.68 -17.91 -32.88
N ALA A 67 -6.47 -16.75 -32.26
CA ALA A 67 -7.51 -16.03 -31.52
C ALA A 67 -8.67 -15.55 -32.42
N LEU A 68 -8.40 -15.20 -33.68
CA LEU A 68 -9.41 -14.75 -34.66
C LEU A 68 -10.15 -15.92 -35.35
N ARG A 69 -9.67 -17.15 -35.18
CA ARG A 69 -10.23 -18.36 -35.81
C ARG A 69 -11.15 -19.15 -34.87
N TYR A 70 -11.23 -18.72 -33.62
CA TYR A 70 -12.10 -19.29 -32.57
C TYR A 70 -13.41 -18.51 -32.36
N ASP A 71 -13.65 -17.45 -33.15
CA ASP A 71 -14.98 -16.84 -33.36
C ASP A 71 -15.66 -17.42 -34.62
#